data_AF-A0A7C5KJ77-F1
#
_entry.id   AF-A0A7C5KJ77-F1
#
_cell.length_a   1.000
_cell.length_b   1.000
_cell.length_c   1.000
_cell.angle_alpha   90.00
_cell.angle_beta   90.00
_cell.angle_gamma   90.00
#
_symmetry.space_group_name_H-M   'P 1'
#
loop_
_entity.id
_entity.type
_entity.pdbx_description
1 polymer ?
#
loop_
_entity_poly.entity_id
_entity_poly.type
_entity_poly.pdbx_seq_one_letter_code
_entity_poly.pdbx_strand_id
1 'polypeptide(L)'
;MNYYQTDQEIREAIEELRMGLRLKDLHREKLMAYLEVADSRAFSKAWTKLSQEERLRLEARASDFLEGVCRRLGEVSAGDPRVALLLVEWAERSQEYVAFDVLLSEFGDFEQRERILRQGKRLFPSTLTAHWREG
;
A
#
# COMPACT_ATOMS: atom_id res chain seq x y z
N MET A 1 -5.78 -18.26 -8.75
CA MET A 1 -6.18 -16.85 -8.92
C MET A 1 -5.87 -16.47 -10.36
N ASN A 2 -6.85 -15.97 -11.12
CA ASN A 2 -6.68 -15.69 -12.53
C ASN A 2 -5.84 -14.42 -12.70
N TYR A 3 -4.65 -14.51 -13.29
CA TYR A 3 -3.71 -13.39 -13.44
C TYR A 3 -4.36 -12.14 -14.07
N TYR A 4 -5.29 -12.36 -15.01
CA TYR A 4 -6.04 -11.29 -15.68
C TYR A 4 -7.01 -10.55 -14.76
N GLN A 5 -7.55 -11.22 -13.74
CA GLN A 5 -8.47 -10.58 -12.80
C GLN A 5 -7.72 -9.61 -11.88
N THR A 6 -6.52 -10.01 -11.42
CA THR A 6 -5.72 -9.17 -10.53
C THR A 6 -5.15 -7.93 -11.25
N ASP A 7 -4.76 -8.03 -12.53
CA ASP A 7 -4.31 -6.85 -13.29
C ASP A 7 -5.44 -5.83 -13.50
N GLN A 8 -6.65 -6.30 -13.81
CA GLN A 8 -7.82 -5.43 -13.94
C GLN A 8 -8.17 -4.75 -12.61
N GLU A 9 -8.17 -5.50 -11.50
CA GLU A 9 -8.42 -4.94 -10.16
C GLU A 9 -7.37 -3.88 -9.76
N ILE A 10 -6.10 -4.07 -10.13
CA ILE A 10 -5.05 -3.07 -9.86
C ILE A 10 -5.29 -1.80 -10.67
N ARG A 11 -5.69 -1.92 -11.94
CA ARG A 11 -6.00 -0.74 -12.79
C ARG A 11 -7.16 0.07 -12.24
N GLU A 12 -8.23 -0.61 -11.83
CA GLU A 12 -9.41 0.04 -11.23
C GLU A 12 -9.03 0.77 -9.94
N ALA A 13 -8.26 0.12 -9.06
CA ALA A 13 -7.76 0.74 -7.84
C ALA A 13 -6.91 1.99 -8.10
N ILE A 14 -6.07 1.99 -9.13
CA ILE A 14 -5.27 3.17 -9.49
C ILE A 14 -6.15 4.34 -9.92
N GLU A 15 -7.19 4.09 -10.70
CA GLU A 15 -8.13 5.12 -11.12
C GLU A 15 -8.90 5.69 -9.91
N GLU A 16 -9.32 4.85 -8.96
CA GLU A 16 -9.95 5.32 -7.72
C GLU A 16 -9.00 6.17 -6.86
N LEU A 17 -7.73 5.75 -6.72
CA LEU A 17 -6.71 6.55 -6.03
C LEU A 17 -6.49 7.91 -6.71
N ARG A 18 -6.50 7.96 -8.04
CA ARG A 18 -6.44 9.21 -8.82
C ARG A 18 -7.66 10.10 -8.62
N MET A 19 -8.83 9.51 -8.36
CA MET A 19 -10.06 10.23 -8.01
C MET A 19 -10.11 10.68 -6.54
N GLY A 20 -9.09 10.38 -5.73
CA GLY A 20 -8.95 10.84 -4.35
C GLY A 20 -9.23 9.78 -3.29
N LEU A 21 -9.39 8.50 -3.67
CA LEU A 21 -9.37 7.40 -2.70
C LEU A 21 -8.00 7.34 -2.02
N ARG A 22 -7.96 6.93 -0.74
CA ARG A 22 -6.70 6.72 -0.02
C ARG A 22 -6.37 5.24 0.03
N LEU A 23 -5.07 4.90 0.05
CA LEU A 23 -4.61 3.50 0.14
C LEU A 23 -5.16 2.77 1.37
N LYS A 24 -5.35 3.45 2.51
CA LYS A 24 -5.97 2.85 3.70
C LYS A 24 -7.46 2.51 3.53
N ASP A 25 -8.16 3.26 2.69
CA ASP A 25 -9.58 3.04 2.41
C ASP A 25 -9.71 1.85 1.43
N LEU A 26 -8.87 1.82 0.39
CA LEU A 26 -8.71 0.67 -0.51
C LEU A 26 -8.33 -0.62 0.24
N HIS A 27 -7.41 -0.53 1.20
CA HIS A 27 -7.04 -1.64 2.08
C HIS A 27 -8.28 -2.21 2.80
N ARG A 28 -9.07 -1.32 3.41
CA ARG A 28 -10.29 -1.68 4.14
C ARG A 28 -11.32 -2.31 3.20
N GLU A 29 -11.50 -1.77 2.01
CA GLU A 29 -12.41 -2.31 0.99
C GLU A 29 -12.01 -3.71 0.55
N LYS A 30 -10.70 -3.98 0.37
CA LYS A 30 -10.23 -5.34 0.06
C LYS A 30 -10.46 -6.31 1.21
N LEU A 31 -10.22 -5.91 2.46
CA LEU A 31 -10.56 -6.75 3.61
C LEU A 31 -12.07 -7.02 3.70
N MET A 32 -12.90 -6.01 3.40
CA MET A 32 -14.35 -6.17 3.35
C MET A 32 -14.79 -7.11 2.22
N ALA A 33 -14.18 -7.01 1.04
CA ALA A 33 -14.44 -7.88 -0.09
C ALA A 33 -14.05 -9.34 0.21
N TYR A 34 -12.89 -9.59 0.84
CA TYR A 34 -12.48 -10.94 1.24
C TYR A 34 -13.38 -11.56 2.31
N LEU A 35 -14.03 -10.74 3.13
CA LEU A 35 -15.02 -11.16 4.12
C LEU A 35 -16.46 -11.20 3.58
N GLU A 36 -16.66 -10.82 2.31
CA GLU A 36 -17.96 -10.76 1.65
C GLU A 36 -18.98 -9.91 2.43
N VAL A 37 -18.52 -8.79 3.00
CA VAL A 37 -19.35 -7.85 3.77
C VAL A 37 -19.57 -6.54 3.03
N ALA A 38 -20.81 -6.06 3.05
CA ALA A 38 -21.20 -4.87 2.28
C ALA A 38 -20.92 -3.54 2.98
N ASP A 39 -20.80 -3.53 4.32
CA ASP A 39 -20.68 -2.28 5.08
C ASP A 39 -19.76 -2.38 6.29
N SER A 40 -19.41 -1.23 6.85
CA SER A 40 -18.49 -1.12 8.00
C SER A 40 -19.01 -1.79 9.27
N ARG A 41 -20.32 -1.87 9.48
CA ARG A 41 -20.90 -2.51 10.67
C ARG A 41 -20.78 -4.04 10.54
N ALA A 42 -21.08 -4.58 9.37
CA ALA A 42 -20.89 -5.99 9.05
C ALA A 42 -19.40 -6.36 9.15
N PHE A 43 -18.50 -5.51 8.65
CA PHE A 43 -17.06 -5.68 8.81
C PHE A 43 -16.64 -5.78 10.27
N SER A 44 -17.00 -4.82 11.13
CA SER A 44 -16.62 -4.87 12.54
C SER A 44 -17.13 -6.12 13.26
N LYS A 45 -18.34 -6.60 12.89
CA LYS A 45 -18.91 -7.82 13.45
C LYS A 45 -18.20 -9.08 12.97
N ALA A 46 -17.82 -9.14 11.69
CA ALA A 46 -17.07 -10.26 11.12
C ALA A 46 -15.64 -10.28 11.69
N TRP A 47 -14.97 -9.13 11.68
CA TRP A 47 -13.58 -8.99 12.13
C TRP A 47 -13.36 -9.45 13.57
N THR A 48 -14.26 -9.08 14.49
CA THR A 48 -14.15 -9.45 15.91
C THR A 48 -14.28 -10.96 16.15
N LYS A 49 -14.94 -11.69 15.24
CA LYS A 49 -15.12 -13.14 15.32
C LYS A 49 -13.94 -13.94 14.78
N LEU A 50 -13.09 -13.33 13.95
CA LEU A 50 -11.90 -13.98 13.42
C LEU A 50 -10.88 -14.22 14.54
N SER A 51 -10.24 -15.38 14.48
CA SER A 51 -9.02 -15.66 15.21
C SER A 51 -7.88 -14.74 14.78
N GLN A 52 -6.84 -14.65 15.61
CA GLN A 52 -5.65 -13.87 15.26
C GLN A 52 -5.00 -14.38 13.96
N GLU A 53 -4.93 -15.68 13.75
CA GLU A 53 -4.34 -16.28 12.56
C GLU A 53 -5.14 -15.94 11.29
N GLU A 54 -6.47 -16.01 11.34
CA GLU A 54 -7.32 -15.62 10.21
C GLU A 54 -7.16 -14.14 9.86
N ARG A 55 -7.08 -13.25 10.88
CA ARG A 55 -6.80 -11.84 10.65
C ARG A 55 -5.46 -11.65 9.96
N LEU A 56 -4.39 -12.28 10.46
CA LEU A 56 -3.06 -12.17 9.85
C LEU A 56 -3.03 -12.65 8.40
N ARG A 57 -3.75 -13.74 8.07
CA ARG A 57 -3.84 -14.25 6.70
C ARG A 57 -4.58 -13.27 5.77
N LEU A 58 -5.66 -12.66 6.25
CA LEU A 58 -6.41 -11.67 5.46
C LEU A 58 -5.63 -10.37 5.27
N GLU A 59 -4.97 -9.89 6.32
CA GLU A 59 -4.06 -8.74 6.27
C GLU A 59 -2.95 -9.01 5.25
N ALA A 60 -2.24 -10.14 5.34
CA ALA A 60 -1.19 -10.50 4.38
C ALA A 60 -1.71 -10.53 2.93
N ARG A 61 -2.89 -11.11 2.71
CA ARG A 61 -3.51 -11.14 1.39
C ARG A 61 -3.91 -9.75 0.87
N ALA A 62 -4.29 -8.83 1.75
CA ALA A 62 -4.62 -7.45 1.39
C ALA A 62 -3.34 -6.65 1.12
N SER A 63 -2.28 -6.86 1.91
CA SER A 63 -0.94 -6.34 1.68
C SER A 63 -0.40 -6.74 0.32
N ASP A 64 -0.43 -8.02 -0.06
CA ASP A 64 0.03 -8.50 -1.37
C ASP A 64 -0.64 -7.77 -2.54
N PHE A 65 -1.94 -7.50 -2.42
CA PHE A 65 -2.67 -6.71 -3.41
C PHE A 65 -2.18 -5.27 -3.45
N LEU A 66 -2.01 -4.63 -2.29
CA LEU A 66 -1.55 -3.25 -2.20
C LEU A 66 -0.09 -3.07 -2.61
N GLU A 67 0.77 -4.07 -2.45
CA GLU A 67 2.11 -4.06 -3.02
C GLU A 67 2.05 -3.93 -4.55
N GLY A 68 1.17 -4.72 -5.19
CA GLY A 68 0.92 -4.63 -6.62
C GLY A 68 0.41 -3.25 -7.05
N VAL A 69 -0.53 -2.70 -6.29
CA VAL A 69 -1.04 -1.33 -6.51
C VAL A 69 0.06 -0.30 -6.36
N CYS A 70 0.86 -0.34 -5.29
CA CYS A 70 1.93 0.62 -5.04
C CYS A 70 2.97 0.58 -6.16
N ARG A 71 3.45 -0.60 -6.56
CA ARG A 71 4.42 -0.74 -7.66
C ARG A 71 3.87 -0.14 -8.94
N ARG A 72 2.66 -0.53 -9.32
CA ARG A 72 2.04 -0.03 -10.54
C ARG A 72 1.78 1.47 -10.48
N LEU A 73 1.40 2.00 -9.32
CA LEU A 73 1.20 3.42 -9.09
C LEU A 73 2.50 4.22 -9.27
N GLY A 74 3.61 3.70 -8.76
CA GLY A 74 4.95 4.24 -8.99
C GLY A 74 5.32 4.26 -10.48
N GLU A 75 5.16 3.14 -11.17
CA GLU A 75 5.46 3.03 -12.61
C GLU A 75 4.69 4.03 -13.48
N VAL A 76 3.40 4.25 -13.19
CA VAL A 76 2.52 5.06 -14.06
C VAL A 76 2.38 6.52 -13.63
N SER A 77 2.88 6.86 -12.45
CA SER A 77 2.70 8.21 -11.85
C SER A 77 3.97 8.73 -11.19
N ALA A 78 5.15 8.24 -11.58
CA ALA A 78 6.43 8.69 -11.09
C ALA A 78 6.54 10.23 -11.18
N GLY A 79 6.95 10.85 -10.08
CA GLY A 79 7.07 12.30 -9.97
C GLY A 79 5.76 13.08 -9.76
N ASP A 80 4.57 12.45 -9.70
CA ASP A 80 3.34 13.15 -9.28
C ASP A 80 3.35 13.38 -7.76
N PRO A 81 3.38 14.64 -7.28
CA PRO A 81 3.45 14.94 -5.85
C PRO A 81 2.25 14.43 -5.05
N ARG A 82 1.07 14.29 -5.67
CA ARG A 82 -0.13 13.77 -5.01
C ARG A 82 0.01 12.28 -4.72
N VAL A 83 0.61 11.55 -5.67
CA VAL A 83 0.91 10.12 -5.51
C VAL A 83 2.02 9.92 -4.49
N ALA A 84 3.05 10.76 -4.48
CA ALA A 84 4.07 10.74 -3.44
C ALA A 84 3.44 10.89 -2.05
N LEU A 85 2.51 11.83 -1.87
CA LEU A 85 1.81 12.02 -0.59
C LEU A 85 0.98 10.80 -0.19
N LEU A 86 0.24 10.20 -1.12
CA LEU A 86 -0.53 8.96 -0.88
C LEU A 86 0.39 7.81 -0.41
N LEU A 87 1.55 7.66 -1.06
CA LEU A 87 2.54 6.64 -0.70
C LEU A 87 3.23 6.96 0.64
N VAL A 88 3.48 8.23 0.97
CA VAL A 88 3.99 8.65 2.29
C VAL A 88 3.02 8.22 3.39
N GLU A 89 1.73 8.57 3.26
CA GLU A 89 0.71 8.19 4.25
C GLU A 89 0.61 6.66 4.40
N TRP A 90 0.72 5.93 3.30
CA TRP A 90 0.67 4.47 3.33
C TRP A 90 1.92 3.86 3.97
N ALA A 91 3.11 4.27 3.56
CA ALA A 91 4.39 3.77 4.08
C ALA A 91 4.49 3.95 5.60
N GLU A 92 4.06 5.10 6.12
CA GLU A 92 4.05 5.35 7.57
C GLU A 92 3.10 4.44 8.34
N ARG A 93 1.95 4.16 7.74
CA ARG A 93 0.89 3.33 8.33
C ARG A 93 1.23 1.85 8.29
N SER A 94 1.58 1.34 7.11
CA SER A 94 1.78 -0.10 6.87
C SER A 94 3.15 -0.57 7.32
N GLN A 95 4.16 0.32 7.26
CA GLN A 95 5.56 -0.04 7.48
C GLN A 95 6.04 -1.17 6.55
N GLU A 96 5.41 -1.32 5.39
CA GLU A 96 5.76 -2.33 4.39
C GLU A 96 6.91 -1.85 3.51
N TYR A 97 7.89 -2.72 3.28
CA TYR A 97 9.07 -2.40 2.48
C TYR A 97 8.73 -1.84 1.10
N VAL A 98 7.77 -2.45 0.39
CA VAL A 98 7.41 -2.05 -0.98
C VAL A 98 6.89 -0.60 -1.05
N ALA A 99 6.16 -0.14 -0.04
CA ALA A 99 5.67 1.23 0.00
C ALA A 99 6.84 2.24 0.12
N PHE A 100 7.83 1.94 0.96
CA PHE A 100 9.06 2.74 1.05
C PHE A 100 9.88 2.66 -0.23
N ASP A 101 10.03 1.45 -0.78
CA ASP A 101 10.90 1.21 -1.93
C ASP A 101 10.42 1.94 -3.17
N VAL A 102 9.12 1.85 -3.48
CA VAL A 102 8.50 2.58 -4.58
C VAL A 102 8.63 4.09 -4.36
N LEU A 103 8.30 4.57 -3.15
CA LEU A 103 8.34 5.99 -2.84
C LEU A 103 9.77 6.56 -3.00
N LEU A 104 10.79 5.89 -2.46
CA LEU A 104 12.15 6.39 -2.45
C LEU A 104 12.90 6.19 -3.77
N SER A 105 12.46 5.24 -4.61
CA SER A 105 13.07 4.94 -5.90
C SER A 105 12.42 5.73 -7.05
N GLU A 106 11.09 5.86 -7.05
CA GLU A 106 10.34 6.48 -8.15
C GLU A 106 10.06 7.98 -7.93
N PHE A 107 10.18 8.47 -6.69
CA PHE A 107 9.92 9.87 -6.35
C PHE A 107 11.19 10.51 -5.77
N GLY A 108 11.94 11.17 -6.65
CA GLY A 108 13.24 11.77 -6.32
C GLY A 108 13.16 12.99 -5.41
N ASP A 109 12.08 13.78 -5.49
CA ASP A 109 11.91 15.01 -4.72
C ASP A 109 10.48 15.11 -4.17
N PHE A 110 10.36 14.97 -2.86
CA PHE A 110 9.13 15.20 -2.10
C PHE A 110 9.47 15.71 -0.71
N GLU A 111 8.62 16.57 -0.16
CA GLU A 111 8.89 17.35 1.07
C GLU A 111 9.35 16.49 2.25
N GLN A 112 8.81 15.26 2.40
CA GLN A 112 9.10 14.39 3.54
C GLN A 112 10.23 13.37 3.28
N ARG A 113 10.97 13.49 2.16
CA ARG A 113 11.88 12.43 1.69
C ARG A 113 12.94 12.00 2.70
N GLU A 114 13.69 12.94 3.27
CA GLU A 114 14.74 12.61 4.24
C GLU A 114 14.20 11.90 5.48
N ARG A 115 12.99 12.27 5.92
CA ARG A 115 12.34 11.66 7.07
C ARG A 115 11.92 10.22 6.77
N ILE A 116 11.32 9.99 5.60
CA ILE A 116 10.94 8.66 5.13
C ILE A 116 12.18 7.79 4.91
N LEU A 117 13.24 8.33 4.30
CA LEU A 117 14.50 7.62 4.10
C LEU A 117 15.10 7.14 5.42
N ARG A 118 15.20 8.03 6.42
CA ARG A 118 15.70 7.67 7.75
C ARG A 118 14.82 6.63 8.44
N GLN A 119 13.50 6.77 8.32
CA GLN A 119 12.56 5.80 8.87
C GLN A 119 12.71 4.42 8.22
N GLY A 120 12.79 4.36 6.90
CA GLY A 120 12.98 3.12 6.16
C GLY A 120 14.30 2.44 6.51
N LYS A 121 15.42 3.18 6.53
CA LYS A 121 16.75 2.65 6.94
C LYS A 121 16.77 2.10 8.37
N ARG A 122 15.86 2.55 9.25
CA ARG A 122 15.70 2.01 10.61
C ARG A 122 14.86 0.74 10.64
N LEU A 123 13.86 0.62 9.76
CA LEU A 123 12.92 -0.49 9.72
C LEU A 123 13.47 -1.72 8.99
N PHE A 124 14.28 -1.51 7.94
CA PHE A 124 14.71 -2.60 7.05
C PHE A 124 16.23 -2.82 7.07
N PRO A 125 16.70 -4.05 6.79
CA PRO A 125 18.12 -4.35 6.67
C PRO A 125 18.84 -3.46 5.66
N SER A 126 20.11 -3.16 5.91
CA SER A 126 20.95 -2.34 5.02
C SER A 126 21.07 -2.91 3.60
N THR A 127 21.03 -4.24 3.46
CA THR A 127 21.06 -4.93 2.15
C THR A 127 19.86 -4.59 1.28
N LEU A 128 18.70 -4.30 1.87
CA LEU A 128 17.49 -3.90 1.16
C LEU A 128 17.37 -2.39 0.95
N THR A 129 18.19 -1.58 1.61
CA THR A 129 18.05 -0.11 1.59
C THR A 129 19.25 0.61 0.99
N ALA A 130 20.28 -0.14 0.57
CA ALA A 130 21.53 0.40 0.05
C ALA A 130 21.35 1.23 -1.23
N HIS A 131 20.34 0.93 -2.05
CA HIS A 131 20.05 1.68 -3.27
C HIS A 131 19.27 2.97 -3.03
N TRP A 132 18.68 3.15 -1.85
CA TRP A 132 17.99 4.40 -1.50
C TRP A 132 19.02 5.51 -1.28
N ARG A 133 19.18 6.35 -2.29
CA ARG A 133 20.15 7.44 -2.26
C ARG A 133 19.71 8.53 -1.30
N GLU A 134 20.67 9.05 -0.54
CA GLU A 134 20.55 10.36 0.08
C GLU A 134 20.62 11.37 -1.08
N GLY A 135 19.52 12.11 -1.25
CA GLY A 135 19.38 13.14 -2.28
C GLY A 135 19.65 14.48 -1.63
#